data_AF-A0A662YHJ5-F1
#
_entry.id   AF-A0A662YHJ5-F1
#
_cell.length_a   1.000
_cell.length_b   1.000
_cell.length_c   1.000
_cell.angle_alpha   90.00
_cell.angle_beta   90.00
_cell.angle_gamma   90.00
#
_symmetry.space_group_name_H-M   'P 1'
#
loop_
_entity.id
_entity.type
_entity.pdbx_description
1 polymer ?
#
loop_
_entity_poly.entity_id
_entity_poly.type
_entity_poly.pdbx_seq_one_letter_code
_entity_poly.pdbx_strand_id
1 'polypeptide(L)'
;MDIHRRGGVNPRGRRGPRRHRGPPPPSPATAATAASIAALSLEEAPLLGQCQRLCPPQEETERRRCQELSRFERATTASPTLVAVKRYRRAAAGRATLDARDLRPAPVLLATLRHLFTSVLVWPDSGEFLSVYHFVNDRIRSVRQDFTIQRIEDASLATALQQTARFYLLAGLRAAQLLSSQELQQDWSARLNDEQLVSALAQLQALTCSCPQQDGAAAAEFVAYDLLLHADDARAVAWSLRKLPSSLRNLPAVRRALRTFVALQTDAFHAFFTEFRAMTLLEQAAVLRHVPTVWTRSLHMLNKACGKQDRFPLEELARWLQLTDSESEGGDGGRAERLCNALNLQTQRLPPPPPPPKTSSQVADSWEVDDALDGCVTSSSASETSSSSVGSVQFKLAPLKEELDSEATRLLLHDLALQIEGSASGEEGERTPRTATELVTGTRSESPSAQ
;
A
#
# COMPACT_ATOMS: atom_id res chain seq x y z
N MET A 1 35.97 60.32 57.07
CA MET A 1 36.79 59.16 57.47
C MET A 1 35.85 57.98 57.58
N ASP A 2 35.92 56.87 56.87
CA ASP A 2 36.80 56.35 55.83
C ASP A 2 36.04 55.14 55.23
N ILE A 3 35.94 55.07 53.90
CA ILE A 3 36.57 54.07 53.02
C ILE A 3 35.80 52.76 52.82
N HIS A 4 35.54 52.53 51.53
CA HIS A 4 35.17 51.34 50.79
C HIS A 4 35.44 49.94 51.38
N ARG A 5 34.54 48.99 51.06
CA ARG A 5 34.95 47.76 50.37
C ARG A 5 33.91 47.22 49.38
N ARG A 6 34.45 46.77 48.26
CA ARG A 6 33.83 46.29 47.02
C ARG A 6 33.33 44.84 47.15
N GLY A 7 32.39 44.49 46.28
CA GLY A 7 32.57 43.37 45.35
C GLY A 7 31.55 42.23 45.48
N GLY A 8 30.95 41.84 44.34
CA GLY A 8 30.39 40.50 44.17
C GLY A 8 29.08 40.42 43.40
N VAL A 9 29.18 40.51 42.07
CA VAL A 9 28.12 40.23 41.09
C VAL A 9 27.71 38.74 41.19
N ASN A 10 26.41 38.46 41.27
CA ASN A 10 25.87 37.09 41.24
C ASN A 10 25.02 36.86 39.97
N PRO A 11 25.33 35.86 39.12
CA PRO A 11 24.70 35.71 37.81
C PRO A 11 23.47 34.80 37.82
N ARG A 12 22.41 35.30 37.15
CA ARG A 12 21.37 34.58 36.37
C ARG A 12 21.24 33.06 36.61
N GLY A 13 20.23 32.69 37.39
CA GLY A 13 19.71 31.32 37.47
C GLY A 13 19.06 30.87 36.15
N ARG A 14 19.54 29.73 35.64
CA ARG A 14 19.15 29.10 34.38
C ARG A 14 17.73 28.52 34.44
N ARG A 15 16.94 28.82 33.41
CA ARG A 15 15.64 28.19 33.12
C ARG A 15 15.86 26.75 32.67
N GLY A 16 15.05 25.82 33.17
CA GLY A 16 15.05 24.40 32.79
C GLY A 16 14.65 24.15 31.32
N PRO A 17 14.88 22.93 30.80
CA PRO A 17 14.71 22.65 29.38
C PRO A 17 13.23 22.65 28.99
N ARG A 18 12.91 23.45 27.97
CA ARG A 18 11.61 23.46 27.29
C ARG A 18 11.37 22.09 26.65
N ARG A 19 10.27 21.43 27.02
CA ARG A 19 9.73 20.30 26.25
C ARG A 19 9.46 20.79 24.83
N HIS A 20 10.15 20.22 23.84
CA HIS A 20 9.83 20.41 22.44
C HIS A 20 8.40 19.92 22.21
N ARG A 21 7.48 20.86 21.95
CA ARG A 21 6.17 20.52 21.39
C ARG A 21 6.42 19.98 19.99
N GLY A 22 5.98 18.76 19.72
CA GLY A 22 5.97 18.19 18.38
C GLY A 22 5.17 19.07 17.40
N PRO A 23 5.32 18.84 16.08
CA PRO A 23 4.60 19.59 15.08
C PRO A 23 3.09 19.51 15.32
N PRO A 24 2.33 20.59 15.05
CA PRO A 24 0.88 20.56 15.21
C PRO A 24 0.27 19.47 14.31
N PRO A 25 -0.87 18.88 14.70
CA PRO A 25 -1.59 17.94 13.86
C PRO A 25 -1.93 18.59 12.51
N PRO A 26 -2.01 17.81 11.42
CA PRO A 26 -2.35 18.36 10.12
C PRO A 26 -3.68 19.14 10.20
N SER A 27 -3.63 20.42 9.82
CA SER A 27 -4.81 21.29 9.74
C SER A 27 -5.89 20.65 8.85
N PRO A 28 -7.19 20.85 9.16
CA PRO A 28 -8.31 20.37 8.36
C PRO A 28 -8.47 21.23 7.10
N ALA A 29 -7.49 21.22 6.21
CA ALA A 29 -7.52 21.96 4.95
C ALA A 29 -8.25 21.18 3.83
N THR A 30 -8.61 19.92 4.05
CA THR A 30 -9.31 19.06 3.07
C THR A 30 -10.80 18.91 3.34
N ALA A 31 -11.31 19.33 4.51
CA ALA A 31 -12.75 19.54 4.70
C ALA A 31 -13.29 20.74 3.90
N ALA A 32 -12.40 21.67 3.51
CA ALA A 32 -12.76 22.86 2.75
C ALA A 32 -13.15 22.56 1.29
N THR A 33 -12.78 21.41 0.73
CA THR A 33 -13.18 21.04 -0.64
C THR A 33 -14.61 20.50 -0.70
N ALA A 34 -15.13 19.96 0.41
CA ALA A 34 -16.54 19.60 0.53
C ALA A 34 -17.44 20.83 0.85
N ALA A 35 -16.87 21.86 1.48
CA ALA A 35 -17.62 23.03 1.94
C ALA A 35 -17.92 24.09 0.85
N SER A 36 -17.25 24.06 -0.31
CA SER A 36 -17.42 25.11 -1.33
C SER A 36 -18.54 24.86 -2.35
N ILE A 37 -19.26 23.73 -2.26
CA ILE A 37 -20.47 23.45 -3.07
C ILE A 37 -21.76 23.60 -2.24
N ALA A 38 -21.64 23.80 -0.91
CA ALA A 38 -22.76 23.86 0.03
C ALA A 38 -23.52 25.22 0.06
N ALA A 39 -23.36 26.07 -0.96
CA ALA A 39 -24.12 27.31 -1.10
C ALA A 39 -25.24 27.23 -2.16
N LEU A 40 -25.63 26.02 -2.56
CA LEU A 40 -26.91 25.78 -3.23
C LEU A 40 -27.95 25.56 -2.13
N SER A 41 -28.97 26.41 -2.11
CA SER A 41 -30.05 26.34 -1.12
C SER A 41 -30.59 24.90 -1.03
N LEU A 42 -30.81 24.40 0.20
CA LEU A 42 -31.36 23.06 0.41
C LEU A 42 -32.80 22.92 -0.14
N GLU A 43 -33.42 24.03 -0.55
CA GLU A 43 -34.77 24.06 -1.14
C GLU A 43 -34.82 23.85 -2.65
N GLU A 44 -33.70 23.91 -3.37
CA GLU A 44 -33.68 23.64 -4.81
C GLU A 44 -33.56 22.13 -5.08
N ALA A 45 -34.41 21.62 -5.97
CA ALA A 45 -34.37 20.24 -6.43
C ALA A 45 -32.98 19.88 -6.97
N PRO A 46 -32.50 18.64 -6.77
CA PRO A 46 -31.18 18.23 -7.27
C PRO A 46 -31.09 18.42 -8.79
N LEU A 47 -30.00 19.02 -9.25
CA LEU A 47 -29.71 19.14 -10.69
C LEU A 47 -29.43 17.73 -11.23
N LEU A 48 -30.27 17.24 -12.14
CA LEU A 48 -30.11 15.91 -12.73
C LEU A 48 -29.28 15.98 -14.02
N GLY A 49 -28.22 15.18 -14.09
CA GLY A 49 -27.35 15.10 -15.26
C GLY A 49 -28.02 14.49 -16.48
N GLN A 50 -27.74 15.08 -17.65
CA GLN A 50 -28.31 14.69 -18.95
C GLN A 50 -27.25 14.15 -19.92
N CYS A 51 -25.96 14.19 -19.57
CA CYS A 51 -24.89 13.71 -20.43
C CYS A 51 -24.88 12.17 -20.50
N GLN A 52 -25.36 11.61 -21.61
CA GLN A 52 -25.36 10.16 -21.86
C GLN A 52 -24.00 9.61 -22.35
N ARG A 53 -22.96 10.46 -22.40
CA ARG A 53 -21.60 10.09 -22.82
C ARG A 53 -20.62 10.19 -21.65
N LEU A 54 -19.50 9.48 -21.77
CA LEU A 54 -18.40 9.48 -20.79
C LEU A 54 -17.74 10.87 -20.64
N CYS A 55 -17.85 11.70 -21.68
CA CYS A 55 -17.44 13.09 -21.73
C CYS A 55 -18.56 13.93 -22.40
N PRO A 56 -18.93 15.10 -21.84
CA PRO A 56 -19.83 16.03 -22.50
C PRO A 56 -19.36 16.39 -23.92
N PRO A 57 -20.25 16.41 -24.94
CA PRO A 57 -19.87 16.67 -26.33
C PRO A 57 -19.14 18.00 -26.55
N GLN A 58 -19.51 19.05 -25.80
CA GLN A 58 -18.86 20.35 -25.89
C GLN A 58 -17.42 20.28 -25.36
N GLU A 59 -17.21 19.71 -24.17
CA GLU A 59 -15.87 19.51 -23.61
C GLU A 59 -14.99 18.67 -24.55
N GLU A 60 -15.51 17.57 -25.10
CA GLU A 60 -14.76 16.74 -26.03
C GLU A 60 -14.36 17.53 -27.29
N THR A 61 -15.27 18.32 -27.86
CA THR A 61 -15.02 19.11 -29.07
C THR A 61 -13.97 20.19 -28.81
N GLU A 62 -14.05 20.90 -27.69
CA GLU A 62 -13.09 21.91 -27.26
C GLU A 62 -11.70 21.29 -27.07
N ARG A 63 -11.62 20.19 -26.31
CA ARG A 63 -10.35 19.50 -26.04
C ARG A 63 -9.75 18.88 -27.31
N ARG A 64 -10.57 18.41 -28.26
CA ARG A 64 -10.09 17.99 -29.58
C ARG A 64 -9.50 19.15 -30.37
N ARG A 65 -10.21 20.29 -30.41
CA ARG A 65 -9.75 21.51 -31.10
C ARG A 65 -8.44 22.04 -30.54
N CYS A 66 -8.28 22.01 -29.21
CA CYS A 66 -7.07 22.47 -28.52
C CYS A 66 -5.96 21.40 -28.41
N GLN A 67 -6.15 20.21 -29.01
CA GLN A 67 -5.22 19.07 -28.91
C GLN A 67 -4.91 18.63 -27.47
N GLU A 68 -5.87 18.76 -26.56
CA GLU A 68 -5.76 18.44 -25.12
C GLU A 68 -6.35 17.07 -24.74
N LEU A 69 -6.69 16.23 -25.73
CA LEU A 69 -7.02 14.84 -25.45
C LEU A 69 -5.76 14.10 -24.99
N SER A 70 -5.90 13.27 -23.96
CA SER A 70 -4.87 12.34 -23.54
C SER A 70 -4.69 11.23 -24.58
N ARG A 71 -3.52 10.56 -24.57
CA ARG A 71 -3.34 9.31 -25.32
C ARG A 71 -4.33 8.22 -24.89
N PHE A 72 -4.74 8.25 -23.63
CA PHE A 72 -5.74 7.33 -23.06
C PHE A 72 -7.19 7.66 -23.46
N GLU A 73 -7.40 8.68 -24.29
CA GLU A 73 -8.72 9.09 -24.80
C GLU A 73 -8.80 9.01 -26.32
N ARG A 74 -7.73 8.54 -26.97
CA ARG A 74 -7.64 8.41 -28.43
C ARG A 74 -7.67 6.95 -28.83
N ALA A 75 -8.71 6.56 -29.57
CA ALA A 75 -8.77 5.25 -30.19
C ALA A 75 -7.55 5.03 -31.11
N THR A 76 -6.92 3.87 -30.98
CA THR A 76 -5.83 3.40 -31.85
C THR A 76 -6.21 2.05 -32.44
N THR A 77 -5.43 1.52 -33.39
CA THR A 77 -5.62 0.15 -33.91
C THR A 77 -5.49 -0.89 -32.80
N ALA A 78 -4.58 -0.68 -31.85
CA ALA A 78 -4.36 -1.55 -30.70
C ALA A 78 -5.38 -1.35 -29.56
N SER A 79 -6.02 -0.17 -29.49
CA SER A 79 -6.99 0.15 -28.43
C SER A 79 -8.18 0.91 -29.03
N PRO A 80 -9.02 0.24 -29.84
CA PRO A 80 -10.11 0.89 -30.58
C PRO A 80 -11.25 1.36 -29.68
N THR A 81 -11.31 0.87 -28.43
CA THR A 81 -12.36 1.18 -27.46
C THR A 81 -12.10 2.45 -26.64
N LEU A 82 -10.93 3.10 -26.80
CA LEU A 82 -10.61 4.32 -26.06
C LEU A 82 -11.46 5.50 -26.54
N VAL A 83 -12.01 6.23 -25.57
CA VAL A 83 -12.93 7.34 -25.81
C VAL A 83 -12.66 8.47 -24.83
N ALA A 84 -13.11 9.68 -25.16
CA ALA A 84 -12.94 10.83 -24.27
C ALA A 84 -13.71 10.64 -22.96
N VAL A 85 -13.07 11.02 -21.84
CA VAL A 85 -13.67 10.99 -20.50
C VAL A 85 -13.60 12.39 -19.90
N LYS A 86 -14.70 12.84 -19.29
CA LYS A 86 -14.80 14.17 -18.67
C LYS A 86 -13.64 14.41 -17.70
N ARG A 87 -12.91 15.51 -17.86
CA ARG A 87 -11.82 15.93 -16.98
C ARG A 87 -12.37 16.45 -15.65
N TYR A 88 -11.61 16.31 -14.57
CA TYR A 88 -11.95 16.99 -13.32
C TYR A 88 -11.76 18.50 -13.45
N ARG A 89 -12.77 19.30 -13.06
CA ARG A 89 -12.67 20.75 -13.02
C ARG A 89 -12.71 21.21 -11.57
N ARG A 90 -11.66 21.88 -11.10
CA ARG A 90 -11.69 22.50 -9.76
C ARG A 90 -12.82 23.53 -9.73
N ALA A 91 -13.57 23.60 -8.63
CA ALA A 91 -14.49 24.71 -8.41
C ALA A 91 -13.67 26.01 -8.42
N ALA A 92 -13.77 26.79 -9.50
CA ALA A 92 -13.16 28.11 -9.55
C ALA A 92 -13.94 29.04 -8.62
N ALA A 93 -13.26 30.04 -8.04
CA ALA A 93 -13.92 31.11 -7.32
C ALA A 93 -14.72 31.97 -8.33
N GLY A 94 -15.96 31.58 -8.57
CA GLY A 94 -16.85 32.19 -9.55
C GLY A 94 -17.96 31.20 -9.92
N ARG A 95 -19.21 31.65 -9.88
CA ARG A 95 -20.38 30.85 -10.28
C ARG A 95 -20.32 30.56 -11.79
N ALA A 96 -19.56 29.56 -12.21
CA ALA A 96 -19.87 28.88 -13.47
C ALA A 96 -21.26 28.26 -13.28
N THR A 97 -22.22 28.69 -14.09
CA THR A 97 -23.57 28.10 -14.10
C THR A 97 -23.43 26.62 -14.42
N LEU A 98 -23.88 25.77 -13.48
CA LEU A 98 -23.90 24.32 -13.67
C LEU A 98 -25.00 23.98 -14.70
N ASP A 99 -24.62 23.40 -15.84
CA ASP A 99 -25.57 22.89 -16.84
C ASP A 99 -25.77 21.38 -16.66
N ALA A 100 -27.02 20.93 -16.64
CA ALA A 100 -27.37 19.51 -16.60
C ALA A 100 -26.71 18.70 -17.74
N ARG A 101 -26.51 19.32 -18.90
CA ARG A 101 -25.87 18.71 -20.08
C ARG A 101 -24.38 18.42 -19.88
N ASP A 102 -23.75 19.06 -18.90
CA ASP A 102 -22.35 18.81 -18.53
C ASP A 102 -22.21 17.72 -17.46
N LEU A 103 -23.29 17.30 -16.82
CA LEU A 103 -23.29 16.30 -15.75
C LEU A 103 -23.74 14.93 -16.28
N ARG A 104 -23.00 13.88 -15.90
CA ARG A 104 -23.35 12.49 -16.24
C ARG A 104 -24.28 11.91 -15.18
N PRO A 105 -25.41 11.30 -15.52
CA PRO A 105 -26.26 10.61 -14.56
C PRO A 105 -25.59 9.34 -14.02
N ALA A 106 -26.06 8.83 -12.88
CA ALA A 106 -25.48 7.68 -12.17
C ALA A 106 -25.11 6.46 -13.05
N PRO A 107 -25.98 5.98 -13.99
CA PRO A 107 -25.61 4.86 -14.86
C PRO A 107 -24.38 5.15 -15.72
N VAL A 108 -24.22 6.39 -16.20
CA VAL A 108 -23.10 6.82 -17.04
C VAL A 108 -21.84 7.02 -16.18
N LEU A 109 -21.98 7.45 -14.92
CA LEU A 109 -20.87 7.52 -13.97
C LEU A 109 -20.28 6.15 -13.67
N LEU A 110 -21.11 5.14 -13.43
CA LEU A 110 -20.66 3.75 -13.27
C LEU A 110 -20.05 3.19 -14.55
N ALA A 111 -20.67 3.45 -15.72
CA ALA A 111 -20.09 3.09 -17.01
C ALA A 111 -18.73 3.75 -17.24
N THR A 112 -18.53 4.97 -16.72
CA THR A 112 -17.25 5.67 -16.77
C THR A 112 -16.19 4.95 -15.95
N LEU A 113 -16.47 4.61 -14.70
CA LEU A 113 -15.53 3.87 -13.87
C LEU A 113 -15.19 2.52 -14.50
N ARG A 114 -16.19 1.80 -15.02
CA ARG A 114 -15.97 0.56 -15.76
C ARG A 114 -15.01 0.78 -16.92
N HIS A 115 -15.24 1.76 -17.79
CA HIS A 115 -14.34 2.06 -18.91
C HIS A 115 -12.91 2.37 -18.43
N LEU A 116 -12.77 3.20 -17.40
CA LEU A 116 -11.46 3.50 -16.82
C LEU A 116 -10.74 2.24 -16.32
N PHE A 117 -11.44 1.34 -15.63
CA PHE A 117 -10.83 0.16 -15.02
C PHE A 117 -10.64 -1.02 -15.97
N THR A 118 -11.41 -1.12 -17.06
CA THR A 118 -11.32 -2.21 -18.02
C THR A 118 -10.53 -1.87 -19.28
N SER A 119 -10.53 -0.60 -19.70
CA SER A 119 -9.94 -0.18 -20.98
C SER A 119 -8.72 0.72 -20.82
N VAL A 120 -8.59 1.43 -19.70
CA VAL A 120 -7.47 2.36 -19.47
C VAL A 120 -6.49 1.81 -18.43
N LEU A 121 -7.00 1.21 -17.35
CA LEU A 121 -6.22 0.66 -16.25
C LEU A 121 -5.57 -0.69 -16.60
N VAL A 122 -4.80 -0.71 -17.68
CA VAL A 122 -3.82 -1.77 -17.94
C VAL A 122 -2.56 -1.33 -17.21
N TRP A 123 -2.33 -1.87 -16.00
CA TRP A 123 -1.13 -1.48 -15.24
C TRP A 123 0.11 -1.89 -16.04
N PRO A 124 0.98 -0.93 -16.40
CA PRO A 124 2.18 -1.22 -17.15
C PRO A 124 3.24 -1.81 -16.22
N ASP A 125 4.04 -2.74 -16.75
CA ASP A 125 5.13 -3.39 -16.00
C ASP A 125 6.25 -2.39 -15.62
N SER A 126 6.34 -1.22 -16.27
CA SER A 126 7.13 -0.06 -15.82
C SER A 126 6.90 1.19 -16.69
N GLY A 127 7.52 2.32 -16.31
CA GLY A 127 7.66 3.56 -17.08
C GLY A 127 6.39 4.41 -17.22
N GLU A 128 5.24 3.78 -17.43
CA GLU A 128 3.98 4.47 -17.73
C GLU A 128 3.01 4.55 -16.55
N PHE A 129 3.33 3.90 -15.42
CA PHE A 129 2.47 3.78 -14.24
C PHE A 129 1.91 5.14 -13.80
N LEU A 130 2.78 6.13 -13.63
CA LEU A 130 2.38 7.47 -13.17
C LEU A 130 1.46 8.16 -14.17
N SER A 131 1.72 8.02 -15.47
CA SER A 131 0.87 8.61 -16.50
C SER A 131 -0.55 8.04 -16.49
N VAL A 132 -0.69 6.72 -16.32
CA VAL A 132 -1.99 6.03 -16.17
C VAL A 132 -2.65 6.43 -14.86
N TYR A 133 -1.92 6.38 -13.75
CA TYR A 133 -2.41 6.76 -12.42
C TYR A 133 -2.96 8.19 -12.41
N HIS A 134 -2.20 9.18 -12.88
CA HIS A 134 -2.63 10.57 -12.89
C HIS A 134 -3.86 10.79 -13.77
N PHE A 135 -3.93 10.12 -14.93
CA PHE A 135 -5.09 10.17 -15.80
C PHE A 135 -6.32 9.58 -15.11
N VAL A 136 -6.24 8.35 -14.59
CA VAL A 136 -7.36 7.66 -13.95
C VAL A 136 -7.80 8.40 -12.69
N ASN A 137 -6.86 8.86 -11.86
CA ASN A 137 -7.14 9.66 -10.67
C ASN A 137 -7.90 10.96 -11.01
N ASP A 138 -7.50 11.69 -12.05
CA ASP A 138 -8.25 12.88 -12.50
C ASP A 138 -9.67 12.52 -12.92
N ARG A 139 -9.86 11.45 -13.69
CA ARG A 139 -11.19 11.05 -14.18
C ARG A 139 -12.09 10.49 -13.07
N ILE A 140 -11.54 9.76 -12.10
CA ILE A 140 -12.26 9.34 -10.88
C ILE A 140 -12.75 10.58 -10.10
N ARG A 141 -11.90 11.59 -9.94
CA ARG A 141 -12.30 12.84 -9.27
C ARG A 141 -13.42 13.56 -10.01
N SER A 142 -13.40 13.55 -11.34
CA SER A 142 -14.51 14.06 -12.17
C SER A 142 -15.81 13.29 -11.93
N VAL A 143 -15.75 11.95 -11.88
CA VAL A 143 -16.90 11.11 -11.59
C VAL A 143 -17.48 11.42 -10.19
N ARG A 144 -16.63 11.48 -9.16
CA ARG A 144 -17.05 11.81 -7.79
C ARG A 144 -17.63 13.22 -7.69
N GLN A 145 -17.07 14.18 -8.42
CA GLN A 145 -17.60 15.55 -8.49
C GLN A 145 -19.02 15.56 -9.07
N ASP A 146 -19.29 14.80 -10.13
CA ASP A 146 -20.64 14.71 -10.71
C ASP A 146 -21.64 14.08 -9.72
N PHE A 147 -21.24 13.05 -8.95
CA PHE A 147 -22.08 12.52 -7.87
C PHE A 147 -22.41 13.59 -6.82
N THR A 148 -21.40 14.35 -6.35
CA THR A 148 -21.59 15.41 -5.36
C THR A 148 -22.50 16.53 -5.87
N ILE A 149 -22.28 17.02 -7.10
CA ILE A 149 -23.09 18.11 -7.67
C ILE A 149 -24.56 17.70 -7.77
N GLN A 150 -24.83 16.46 -8.18
CA GLN A 150 -26.18 15.92 -8.35
C GLN A 150 -26.81 15.44 -7.03
N ARG A 151 -26.08 15.49 -5.90
CA ARG A 151 -26.53 15.02 -4.57
C ARG A 151 -27.06 13.56 -4.58
N ILE A 152 -26.39 12.69 -5.32
CA ILE A 152 -26.76 11.26 -5.43
C ILE A 152 -26.11 10.50 -4.28
N GLU A 153 -26.90 9.85 -3.42
CA GLU A 153 -26.44 9.12 -2.22
C GLU A 153 -26.95 7.66 -2.16
N ASP A 154 -27.19 7.05 -3.32
CA ASP A 154 -27.74 5.69 -3.43
C ASP A 154 -26.66 4.60 -3.60
N ALA A 155 -27.09 3.37 -3.91
CA ALA A 155 -26.21 2.22 -4.13
C ALA A 155 -25.21 2.42 -5.29
N SER A 156 -25.48 3.32 -6.24
CA SER A 156 -24.55 3.64 -7.32
C SER A 156 -23.35 4.43 -6.79
N LEU A 157 -23.57 5.38 -5.87
CA LEU A 157 -22.47 6.08 -5.20
C LEU A 157 -21.65 5.10 -4.34
N ALA A 158 -22.32 4.22 -3.58
CA ALA A 158 -21.62 3.20 -2.80
C ALA A 158 -20.70 2.35 -3.70
N THR A 159 -21.22 1.82 -4.80
CA THR A 159 -20.42 1.03 -5.77
C THR A 159 -19.23 1.83 -6.31
N ALA A 160 -19.44 3.10 -6.70
CA ALA A 160 -18.39 3.96 -7.21
C ALA A 160 -17.27 4.21 -6.18
N LEU A 161 -17.64 4.46 -4.93
CA LEU A 161 -16.69 4.69 -3.84
C LEU A 161 -15.93 3.41 -3.45
N GLN A 162 -16.59 2.26 -3.47
CA GLN A 162 -15.95 0.97 -3.23
C GLN A 162 -14.84 0.71 -4.24
N GLN A 163 -15.15 0.85 -5.53
CA GLN A 163 -14.16 0.70 -6.61
C GLN A 163 -13.04 1.75 -6.48
N THR A 164 -13.39 2.99 -6.16
CA THR A 164 -12.42 4.06 -5.93
C THR A 164 -11.44 3.73 -4.79
N ALA A 165 -11.93 3.23 -3.66
CA ALA A 165 -11.08 2.87 -2.52
C ALA A 165 -10.12 1.73 -2.86
N ARG A 166 -10.61 0.68 -3.54
CA ARG A 166 -9.77 -0.42 -4.01
C ARG A 166 -8.71 0.05 -5.01
N PHE A 167 -9.05 0.97 -5.92
CA PHE A 167 -8.09 1.59 -6.83
C PHE A 167 -6.96 2.30 -6.09
N TYR A 168 -7.25 3.13 -5.09
CA TYR A 168 -6.19 3.88 -4.38
C TYR A 168 -5.31 2.99 -3.49
N LEU A 169 -5.87 1.91 -2.93
CA LEU A 169 -5.06 0.89 -2.23
C LEU A 169 -4.12 0.19 -3.21
N LEU A 170 -4.64 -0.26 -4.35
CA LEU A 170 -3.85 -0.92 -5.38
C LEU A 170 -2.79 0.02 -5.98
N ALA A 171 -3.13 1.29 -6.22
CA ALA A 171 -2.19 2.29 -6.70
C ALA A 171 -1.05 2.54 -5.70
N GLY A 172 -1.35 2.58 -4.40
CA GLY A 172 -0.33 2.68 -3.35
C GLY A 172 0.62 1.48 -3.34
N LEU A 173 0.08 0.26 -3.46
CA LEU A 173 0.87 -0.96 -3.58
C LEU A 173 1.76 -0.95 -4.84
N ARG A 174 1.19 -0.62 -5.99
CA ARG A 174 1.92 -0.53 -7.27
C ARG A 174 3.00 0.54 -7.25
N ALA A 175 2.76 1.67 -6.59
CA ALA A 175 3.79 2.68 -6.39
C ALA A 175 4.96 2.15 -5.56
N ALA A 176 4.70 1.37 -4.51
CA ALA A 176 5.77 0.74 -3.73
C ALA A 176 6.57 -0.30 -4.54
N GLN A 177 5.92 -1.01 -5.47
CA GLN A 177 6.56 -2.00 -6.35
C GLN A 177 7.34 -1.38 -7.52
N LEU A 178 6.84 -0.29 -8.11
CA LEU A 178 7.38 0.23 -9.37
C LEU A 178 8.28 1.46 -9.18
N LEU A 179 8.12 2.21 -8.08
CA LEU A 179 8.83 3.47 -7.83
C LEU A 179 9.92 3.28 -6.77
N SER A 180 10.82 2.35 -7.06
CA SER A 180 11.93 1.91 -6.20
C SER A 180 13.18 2.78 -6.29
N SER A 181 13.12 3.95 -6.90
CA SER A 181 14.19 4.95 -6.87
C SER A 181 13.61 6.34 -6.68
N GLN A 182 14.41 7.25 -6.15
CA GLN A 182 13.96 8.63 -5.90
C GLN A 182 13.59 9.36 -7.21
N GLU A 183 14.29 9.05 -8.31
CA GLU A 183 14.00 9.61 -9.64
C GLU A 183 12.61 9.23 -10.13
N LEU A 184 12.21 7.97 -9.91
CA LEU A 184 10.89 7.47 -10.29
C LEU A 184 9.75 8.03 -9.42
N GLN A 185 10.06 8.57 -8.24
CA GLN A 185 9.07 9.10 -7.30
C GLN A 185 8.72 10.58 -7.50
N GLN A 186 9.40 11.32 -8.38
CA GLN A 186 9.28 12.79 -8.45
C GLN A 186 7.83 13.28 -8.61
N ASP A 187 7.01 12.58 -9.38
CA ASP A 187 5.61 12.95 -9.63
C ASP A 187 4.60 12.15 -8.78
N TRP A 188 5.08 11.24 -7.91
CA TRP A 188 4.24 10.48 -7.00
C TRP A 188 3.98 11.23 -5.70
N SER A 189 2.73 11.20 -5.23
CA SER A 189 2.38 11.70 -3.90
C SER A 189 1.51 10.68 -3.17
N ALA A 190 2.14 9.89 -2.30
CA ALA A 190 1.44 8.96 -1.41
C ALA A 190 0.37 9.69 -0.58
N ARG A 191 0.71 10.88 -0.07
CA ARG A 191 -0.23 11.73 0.68
C ARG A 191 -1.49 12.06 -0.11
N LEU A 192 -1.37 12.52 -1.36
CA LEU A 192 -2.55 12.86 -2.17
C LEU A 192 -3.38 11.62 -2.51
N ASN A 193 -2.72 10.48 -2.75
CA ASN A 193 -3.39 9.18 -2.92
C ASN A 193 -4.22 8.83 -1.67
N ASP A 194 -3.61 8.94 -0.49
CA ASP A 194 -4.27 8.65 0.79
C ASP A 194 -5.41 9.62 1.08
N GLU A 195 -5.24 10.90 0.80
CA GLU A 195 -6.31 11.89 0.98
C GLU A 195 -7.55 11.53 0.14
N GLN A 196 -7.36 10.99 -1.08
CA GLN A 196 -8.48 10.50 -1.88
C GLN A 196 -9.07 9.20 -1.32
N LEU A 197 -8.24 8.26 -0.85
CA LEU A 197 -8.68 7.01 -0.21
C LEU A 197 -9.51 7.29 1.05
N VAL A 198 -8.97 8.07 2.00
CA VAL A 198 -9.65 8.47 3.24
C VAL A 198 -10.96 9.18 2.93
N SER A 199 -10.96 10.07 1.93
CA SER A 199 -12.18 10.75 1.50
C SER A 199 -13.25 9.78 0.99
N ALA A 200 -12.86 8.74 0.24
CA ALA A 200 -13.80 7.73 -0.25
C ALA A 200 -14.34 6.84 0.88
N LEU A 201 -13.46 6.38 1.79
CA LEU A 201 -13.84 5.55 2.95
C LEU A 201 -14.77 6.30 3.91
N ALA A 202 -14.49 7.58 4.19
CA ALA A 202 -15.36 8.41 5.03
C ALA A 202 -16.77 8.58 4.43
N GLN A 203 -16.87 8.73 3.11
CA GLN A 203 -18.17 8.79 2.42
C GLN A 203 -18.90 7.44 2.46
N LEU A 204 -18.20 6.31 2.26
CA LEU A 204 -18.78 4.97 2.43
C LEU A 204 -19.31 4.74 3.84
N GLN A 205 -18.57 5.16 4.86
CA GLN A 205 -18.99 5.04 6.25
C GLN A 205 -20.26 5.86 6.51
N ALA A 206 -20.36 7.07 5.95
CA ALA A 206 -21.56 7.89 6.05
C ALA A 206 -22.78 7.20 5.40
N LEU A 207 -22.62 6.64 4.19
CA LEU A 207 -23.68 5.90 3.50
C LEU A 207 -24.13 4.64 4.27
N THR A 208 -23.18 3.92 4.87
CA THR A 208 -23.47 2.72 5.66
C THR A 208 -24.28 3.05 6.92
N CYS A 209 -23.97 4.19 7.57
CA CYS A 209 -24.74 4.68 8.72
C CYS A 209 -26.18 5.10 8.33
N SER A 210 -26.35 5.66 7.14
CA SER A 210 -27.65 6.16 6.66
C SER A 210 -28.55 5.07 6.04
N CYS A 211 -27.96 3.99 5.52
CA CYS A 211 -28.69 2.90 4.86
C CYS A 211 -28.22 1.51 5.38
N PRO A 212 -28.81 1.01 6.48
CA PRO A 212 -28.39 -0.24 7.12
C PRO A 212 -28.76 -1.53 6.37
N GLN A 213 -29.38 -1.43 5.18
CA GLN A 213 -29.76 -2.58 4.35
C GLN A 213 -28.64 -3.07 3.42
N GLN A 214 -27.43 -2.51 3.50
CA GLN A 214 -26.29 -2.97 2.71
C GLN A 214 -25.83 -4.38 3.11
N ASP A 215 -25.24 -5.09 2.15
CA ASP A 215 -24.54 -6.36 2.40
C ASP A 215 -23.45 -6.15 3.45
N GLY A 216 -23.61 -6.80 4.60
CA GLY A 216 -22.70 -6.68 5.74
C GLY A 216 -21.27 -7.12 5.40
N ALA A 217 -21.09 -8.06 4.48
CA ALA A 217 -19.76 -8.51 4.05
C ALA A 217 -19.04 -7.43 3.24
N ALA A 218 -19.73 -6.81 2.29
CA ALA A 218 -19.19 -5.70 1.49
C ALA A 218 -18.84 -4.51 2.39
N ALA A 219 -19.72 -4.14 3.33
CA ALA A 219 -19.44 -3.05 4.28
C ALA A 219 -18.23 -3.36 5.19
N ALA A 220 -18.08 -4.61 5.64
CA ALA A 220 -16.98 -5.01 6.50
C ALA A 220 -15.60 -4.88 5.85
N GLU A 221 -15.51 -5.12 4.54
CA GLU A 221 -14.27 -4.94 3.76
C GLU A 221 -13.73 -3.51 3.91
N PHE A 222 -14.57 -2.49 3.65
CA PHE A 222 -14.15 -1.09 3.69
C PHE A 222 -13.95 -0.56 5.11
N VAL A 223 -14.72 -1.08 6.07
CA VAL A 223 -14.47 -0.81 7.50
C VAL A 223 -13.10 -1.37 7.91
N ALA A 224 -12.73 -2.56 7.45
CA ALA A 224 -11.41 -3.12 7.72
C ALA A 224 -10.31 -2.23 7.12
N TYR A 225 -10.45 -1.78 5.87
CA TYR A 225 -9.48 -0.86 5.26
C TYR A 225 -9.33 0.44 6.05
N ASP A 226 -10.42 1.07 6.50
CA ASP A 226 -10.38 2.29 7.30
C ASP A 226 -9.65 2.08 8.64
N LEU A 227 -9.94 0.98 9.34
CA LEU A 227 -9.28 0.63 10.60
C LEU A 227 -7.79 0.35 10.42
N LEU A 228 -7.41 -0.37 9.36
CA LEU A 228 -6.03 -0.69 9.04
C LEU A 228 -5.23 0.55 8.66
N LEU A 229 -5.82 1.45 7.87
CA LEU A 229 -5.18 2.69 7.42
C LEU A 229 -4.83 3.62 8.60
N HIS A 230 -5.65 3.62 9.64
CA HIS A 230 -5.50 4.45 10.84
C HIS A 230 -5.04 3.65 12.08
N ALA A 231 -4.46 2.46 11.90
CA ALA A 231 -4.12 1.58 13.02
C ALA A 231 -3.09 2.17 14.01
N ASP A 232 -2.32 3.18 13.59
CA ASP A 232 -1.39 3.92 14.43
C ASP A 232 -2.07 4.99 15.31
N ASP A 233 -3.27 5.44 14.96
CA ASP A 233 -4.07 6.41 15.71
C ASP A 233 -5.21 5.74 16.50
N ALA A 234 -4.95 5.43 17.76
CA ALA A 234 -5.92 4.85 18.68
C ALA A 234 -7.20 5.72 18.84
N ARG A 235 -7.11 7.05 18.68
CA ARG A 235 -8.29 7.93 18.79
C ARG A 235 -9.18 7.81 17.56
N ALA A 236 -8.58 7.76 16.37
CA ALA A 236 -9.30 7.54 15.12
C ALA A 236 -10.04 6.19 15.15
N VAL A 237 -9.34 5.11 15.52
CA VAL A 237 -9.94 3.77 15.65
C VAL A 237 -11.06 3.75 16.68
N ALA A 238 -10.86 4.35 17.86
CA ALA A 238 -11.90 4.43 18.88
C ALA A 238 -13.15 5.19 18.38
N TRP A 239 -12.96 6.25 17.59
CA TRP A 239 -14.06 7.00 17.00
C TRP A 239 -14.81 6.19 15.94
N SER A 240 -14.10 5.49 15.05
CA SER A 240 -14.70 4.59 14.06
C SER A 240 -15.52 3.48 14.74
N LEU A 241 -15.00 2.88 15.82
CA LEU A 241 -15.70 1.86 16.60
C LEU A 241 -16.99 2.34 17.28
N ARG A 242 -17.03 3.61 17.72
CA ARG A 242 -18.25 4.20 18.32
C ARG A 242 -19.40 4.29 17.32
N LYS A 243 -19.08 4.50 16.04
CA LYS A 243 -20.07 4.60 14.95
C LYS A 243 -20.42 3.25 14.33
N LEU A 244 -19.58 2.25 14.53
CA LEU A 244 -19.72 0.95 13.87
C LEU A 244 -20.80 0.08 14.53
N PRO A 245 -21.78 -0.44 13.77
CA PRO A 245 -22.74 -1.43 14.24
C PRO A 245 -22.04 -2.66 14.85
N SER A 246 -22.62 -3.22 15.92
CA SER A 246 -22.07 -4.40 16.61
C SER A 246 -22.02 -5.65 15.72
N SER A 247 -22.95 -5.80 14.78
CA SER A 247 -22.96 -6.89 13.79
C SER A 247 -21.71 -6.89 12.91
N LEU A 248 -21.28 -5.72 12.42
CA LEU A 248 -20.10 -5.59 11.58
C LEU A 248 -18.80 -5.86 12.33
N ARG A 249 -18.74 -5.54 13.63
CA ARG A 249 -17.55 -5.77 14.47
C ARG A 249 -17.13 -7.23 14.56
N ASN A 250 -18.08 -8.14 14.42
CA ASN A 250 -17.83 -9.58 14.54
C ASN A 250 -17.40 -10.22 13.22
N LEU A 251 -17.45 -9.49 12.11
CA LEU A 251 -17.06 -10.03 10.81
C LEU A 251 -15.54 -10.24 10.72
N PRO A 252 -15.07 -11.29 10.02
CA PRO A 252 -13.66 -11.70 10.04
C PRO A 252 -12.68 -10.59 9.65
N ALA A 253 -12.98 -9.82 8.60
CA ALA A 253 -12.13 -8.72 8.13
C ALA A 253 -11.94 -7.64 9.21
N VAL A 254 -13.04 -7.22 9.86
CA VAL A 254 -13.01 -6.22 10.93
C VAL A 254 -12.27 -6.75 12.17
N ARG A 255 -12.51 -8.01 12.56
CA ARG A 255 -11.79 -8.64 13.69
C ARG A 255 -10.29 -8.76 13.42
N ARG A 256 -9.90 -9.08 12.19
CA ARG A 256 -8.50 -9.10 11.76
C ARG A 256 -7.89 -7.71 11.89
N ALA A 257 -8.55 -6.69 11.34
CA ALA A 257 -8.08 -5.31 11.44
C ALA A 257 -7.90 -4.84 12.89
N LEU A 258 -8.83 -5.19 13.79
CA LEU A 258 -8.72 -4.87 15.20
C LEU A 258 -7.59 -5.62 15.91
N ARG A 259 -7.34 -6.89 15.56
CA ARG A 259 -6.17 -7.63 16.09
C ARG A 259 -4.86 -7.00 15.63
N THR A 260 -4.78 -6.59 14.37
CA THR A 260 -3.62 -5.84 13.84
C THR A 260 -3.43 -4.51 14.55
N PHE A 261 -4.51 -3.76 14.78
CA PHE A 261 -4.48 -2.53 15.58
C PHE A 261 -3.90 -2.78 16.97
N VAL A 262 -4.42 -3.78 17.70
CA VAL A 262 -3.91 -4.12 19.04
C VAL A 262 -2.44 -4.53 18.98
N ALA A 263 -2.04 -5.35 18.00
CA ALA A 263 -0.66 -5.77 17.85
C ALA A 263 0.28 -4.59 17.59
N LEU A 264 -0.13 -3.62 16.78
CA LEU A 264 0.64 -2.40 16.50
C LEU A 264 0.76 -1.50 17.74
N GLN A 265 -0.32 -1.32 18.50
CA GLN A 265 -0.32 -0.45 19.69
C GLN A 265 0.41 -1.05 20.89
N THR A 266 0.56 -2.38 20.93
CA THR A 266 1.26 -3.11 21.99
C THR A 266 2.67 -3.56 21.58
N ASP A 267 3.15 -3.12 20.41
CA ASP A 267 4.43 -3.50 19.80
C ASP A 267 4.62 -5.03 19.68
N ALA A 268 3.52 -5.79 19.60
CA ALA A 268 3.52 -7.25 19.42
C ALA A 268 3.78 -7.63 17.95
N PHE A 269 5.00 -7.36 17.47
CA PHE A 269 5.37 -7.49 16.06
C PHE A 269 5.15 -8.89 15.46
N HIS A 270 5.36 -9.96 16.24
CA HIS A 270 5.08 -11.32 15.77
C HIS A 270 3.59 -11.52 15.50
N ALA A 271 2.71 -11.01 16.37
CA ALA A 271 1.26 -11.05 16.15
C ALA A 271 0.86 -10.17 14.96
N PHE A 272 1.48 -9.00 14.81
CA PHE A 272 1.27 -8.11 13.66
C PHE A 272 1.55 -8.81 12.32
N PHE A 273 2.74 -9.42 12.17
CA PHE A 273 3.10 -10.12 10.93
C PHE A 273 2.32 -11.43 10.73
N THR A 274 1.84 -12.04 11.81
CA THR A 274 0.90 -13.18 11.71
C THR A 274 -0.43 -12.76 11.11
N GLU A 275 -1.01 -11.64 11.56
CA GLU A 275 -2.23 -11.10 10.95
C GLU A 275 -1.97 -10.61 9.53
N PHE A 276 -0.83 -9.95 9.27
CA PHE A 276 -0.43 -9.46 7.94
C PHE A 276 -0.40 -10.60 6.90
N ARG A 277 0.19 -11.75 7.23
CA ARG A 277 0.22 -12.92 6.33
C ARG A 277 -1.16 -13.48 6.02
N ALA A 278 -2.13 -13.30 6.93
CA ALA A 278 -3.49 -13.80 6.74
C ALA A 278 -4.41 -12.80 6.01
N MET A 279 -3.95 -11.58 5.76
CA MET A 279 -4.71 -10.52 5.09
C MET A 279 -4.83 -10.76 3.58
N THR A 280 -5.90 -10.22 3.01
CA THR A 280 -6.02 -10.07 1.55
C THR A 280 -4.99 -9.07 1.02
N LEU A 281 -4.71 -9.10 -0.29
CA LEU A 281 -3.79 -8.18 -0.95
C LEU A 281 -4.08 -6.70 -0.64
N LEU A 282 -5.36 -6.29 -0.66
CA LEU A 282 -5.75 -4.90 -0.39
C LEU A 282 -5.68 -4.54 1.10
N GLU A 283 -5.92 -5.50 2.00
CA GLU A 283 -5.69 -5.30 3.44
C GLU A 283 -4.17 -5.14 3.73
N GLN A 284 -3.32 -5.96 3.10
CA GLN A 284 -1.86 -5.81 3.20
C GLN A 284 -1.40 -4.46 2.66
N ALA A 285 -1.93 -4.01 1.52
CA ALA A 285 -1.67 -2.70 0.95
C ALA A 285 -2.03 -1.56 1.92
N ALA A 286 -3.15 -1.68 2.65
CA ALA A 286 -3.57 -0.69 3.65
C ALA A 286 -2.59 -0.62 4.84
N VAL A 287 -2.04 -1.76 5.27
CA VAL A 287 -1.16 -1.86 6.45
C VAL A 287 0.30 -1.58 6.14
N LEU A 288 0.72 -1.68 4.87
CA LEU A 288 2.12 -1.56 4.44
C LEU A 288 2.82 -0.31 4.98
N ARG A 289 2.09 0.80 5.13
CA ARG A 289 2.58 2.06 5.72
C ARG A 289 3.10 1.96 7.15
N HIS A 290 2.60 1.02 7.94
CA HIS A 290 2.95 0.86 9.35
C HIS A 290 4.18 -0.02 9.54
N VAL A 291 4.53 -0.80 8.51
CA VAL A 291 5.61 -1.79 8.56
C VAL A 291 6.96 -1.18 8.95
N PRO A 292 7.40 0.00 8.44
CA PRO A 292 8.67 0.59 8.86
C PRO A 292 8.71 0.93 10.36
N THR A 293 7.59 1.39 10.91
CA THR A 293 7.45 1.62 12.35
C THR A 293 7.55 0.31 13.12
N VAL A 294 6.90 -0.76 12.65
CA VAL A 294 7.00 -2.09 13.27
C VAL A 294 8.44 -2.59 13.24
N TRP A 295 9.13 -2.55 12.10
CA TRP A 295 10.55 -2.92 12.00
C TRP A 295 11.42 -2.16 12.99
N THR A 296 11.27 -0.83 13.02
CA THR A 296 12.05 0.05 13.90
C THR A 296 11.82 -0.29 15.37
N ARG A 297 10.56 -0.37 15.81
CA ARG A 297 10.22 -0.66 17.21
C ARG A 297 10.62 -2.07 17.63
N SER A 298 10.50 -3.05 16.73
CA SER A 298 10.91 -4.44 16.99
C SER A 298 12.41 -4.53 17.28
N LEU A 299 13.25 -3.87 16.47
CA LEU A 299 14.69 -3.86 16.70
C LEU A 299 15.10 -3.09 17.96
N HIS A 300 14.39 -2.03 18.32
CA HIS A 300 14.59 -1.36 19.60
C HIS A 300 14.23 -2.27 20.79
N MET A 301 13.15 -3.04 20.69
CA MET A 301 12.73 -4.01 21.71
C MET A 301 13.77 -5.12 21.87
N LEU A 302 14.21 -5.74 20.76
CA LEU A 302 15.24 -6.78 20.75
C LEU A 302 16.57 -6.25 21.30
N ASN A 303 16.97 -5.04 20.89
CA ASN A 303 18.17 -4.39 21.42
C ASN A 303 18.09 -4.14 22.93
N LYS A 304 16.89 -3.97 23.51
CA LYS A 304 16.74 -3.86 24.96
C LYS A 304 16.83 -5.23 25.64
N ALA A 305 16.22 -6.25 25.05
CA ALA A 305 16.11 -7.60 25.61
C ALA A 305 17.42 -8.40 25.55
N CYS A 306 18.11 -8.41 24.40
CA CYS A 306 19.32 -9.22 24.18
C CYS A 306 20.55 -8.67 24.92
N GLY A 307 21.42 -9.54 25.40
CA GLY A 307 22.73 -9.21 25.95
C GLY A 307 23.75 -8.81 24.88
N LYS A 308 24.89 -8.23 25.30
CA LYS A 308 25.99 -7.83 24.38
C LYS A 308 26.68 -9.01 23.69
N GLN A 309 26.64 -10.19 24.31
CA GLN A 309 27.26 -11.40 23.78
C GLN A 309 26.30 -12.25 22.95
N ASP A 310 25.00 -11.92 23.01
CA ASP A 310 23.98 -12.65 22.28
C ASP A 310 24.17 -12.43 20.78
N ARG A 311 24.15 -13.53 20.04
CA ARG A 311 24.15 -13.55 18.58
C ARG A 311 22.80 -14.06 18.13
N PHE A 312 22.02 -13.19 17.52
CA PHE A 312 20.69 -13.55 17.03
C PHE A 312 20.77 -13.89 15.53
N PRO A 313 20.24 -15.04 15.07
CA PRO A 313 20.29 -15.42 13.67
C PRO A 313 19.54 -14.44 12.76
N LEU A 314 20.16 -14.02 11.66
CA LEU A 314 19.55 -13.06 10.72
C LEU A 314 18.37 -13.68 9.96
N GLU A 315 18.38 -14.97 9.74
CA GLU A 315 17.34 -15.73 9.04
C GLU A 315 16.06 -15.79 9.88
N GLU A 316 16.23 -16.01 11.18
CA GLU A 316 15.14 -16.01 12.14
C GLU A 316 14.52 -14.61 12.27
N LEU A 317 15.39 -13.58 12.27
CA LEU A 317 14.94 -12.19 12.28
C LEU A 317 14.17 -11.85 11.01
N ALA A 318 14.67 -12.31 9.85
CA ALA A 318 14.02 -12.12 8.57
C ALA A 318 12.63 -12.75 8.55
N ARG A 319 12.51 -13.98 9.08
CA ARG A 319 11.24 -14.69 9.20
C ARG A 319 10.24 -13.97 10.11
N TRP A 320 10.68 -13.45 11.25
CA TRP A 320 9.82 -12.73 12.19
C TRP A 320 9.30 -11.41 11.63
N LEU A 321 10.11 -10.72 10.83
CA LEU A 321 9.83 -9.38 10.33
C LEU A 321 9.35 -9.32 8.88
N GLN A 322 9.02 -10.48 8.28
CA GLN A 322 8.57 -10.58 6.88
C GLN A 322 9.61 -10.02 5.89
N LEU A 323 10.87 -10.42 6.07
CA LEU A 323 12.02 -10.02 5.25
C LEU A 323 12.72 -11.23 4.61
N THR A 324 12.06 -12.38 4.52
CA THR A 324 12.61 -13.58 3.87
C THR A 324 12.76 -13.36 2.37
N ASP A 325 13.79 -13.90 1.74
CA ASP A 325 13.93 -13.89 0.29
C ASP A 325 13.05 -14.97 -0.35
N SER A 326 12.36 -14.67 -1.46
CA SER A 326 11.48 -15.61 -2.16
C SER A 326 12.22 -16.59 -3.08
N GLU A 327 13.48 -16.30 -3.43
CA GLU A 327 14.23 -17.05 -4.45
C GLU A 327 15.43 -17.85 -3.92
N SER A 328 15.56 -18.02 -2.60
CA SER A 328 16.66 -18.79 -2.03
C SER A 328 16.12 -19.78 -1.01
N GLU A 329 16.18 -21.08 -1.32
CA GLU A 329 15.83 -22.19 -0.42
C GLU A 329 16.74 -22.29 0.84
N GLY A 330 17.65 -21.35 1.02
CA GLY A 330 18.22 -20.97 2.31
C GLY A 330 18.27 -19.45 2.36
N GLY A 331 17.34 -18.83 3.10
CA GLY A 331 17.24 -17.37 3.18
C GLY A 331 18.53 -16.76 3.70
N ASP A 332 19.22 -15.99 2.86
CA ASP A 332 20.56 -15.44 3.11
C ASP A 332 20.56 -14.27 4.14
N GLY A 333 19.42 -14.01 4.78
CA GLY A 333 19.27 -12.97 5.80
C GLY A 333 19.53 -11.54 5.31
N GLY A 334 19.74 -11.32 4.02
CA GLY A 334 20.28 -10.07 3.47
C GLY A 334 19.37 -8.86 3.67
N ARG A 335 18.05 -9.03 3.60
CA ARG A 335 17.11 -7.94 3.91
C ARG A 335 17.08 -7.60 5.40
N ALA A 336 17.16 -8.60 6.27
CA ALA A 336 17.28 -8.39 7.71
C ALA A 336 18.61 -7.71 8.07
N GLU A 337 19.70 -8.10 7.40
CA GLU A 337 20.99 -7.44 7.53
C GLU A 337 20.92 -5.97 7.13
N ARG A 338 20.31 -5.67 5.97
CA ARG A 338 20.09 -4.29 5.51
C ARG A 338 19.30 -3.47 6.53
N LEU A 339 18.22 -4.03 7.08
CA LEU A 339 17.43 -3.38 8.12
C LEU A 339 18.27 -3.10 9.38
N CYS A 340 19.03 -4.09 9.85
CA CYS A 340 19.92 -3.96 11.00
C CYS A 340 20.97 -2.86 10.80
N ASN A 341 21.67 -2.89 9.66
CA ASN A 341 22.70 -1.92 9.32
C ASN A 341 22.13 -0.50 9.23
N ALA A 342 20.91 -0.35 8.68
CA ALA A 342 20.24 0.94 8.59
C ALA A 342 19.97 1.57 9.97
N LEU A 343 19.70 0.75 11.00
CA LEU A 343 19.51 1.18 12.40
C LEU A 343 20.79 1.14 13.25
N ASN A 344 21.97 1.00 12.64
CA ASN A 344 23.27 0.98 13.31
C ASN A 344 23.51 -0.26 14.21
N LEU A 345 22.96 -1.41 13.83
CA LEU A 345 23.29 -2.71 14.41
C LEU A 345 24.41 -3.39 13.62
N GLN A 346 25.33 -4.06 14.31
CA GLN A 346 26.42 -4.80 13.68
C GLN A 346 25.98 -6.21 13.32
N THR A 347 26.32 -6.63 12.10
CA THR A 347 25.97 -7.92 11.52
C THR A 347 27.24 -8.66 11.10
N GLN A 348 27.21 -9.99 11.15
CA GLN A 348 28.32 -10.86 10.77
C GLN A 348 27.79 -12.06 9.99
N ARG A 349 28.35 -12.32 8.81
CA ARG A 349 28.12 -13.56 8.04
C ARG A 349 29.28 -14.52 8.19
N LEU A 350 28.98 -15.78 8.48
CA LEU A 350 29.98 -16.85 8.52
C LEU A 350 30.20 -17.40 7.10
N PRO A 351 31.44 -17.59 6.62
CA PRO A 351 31.67 -18.24 5.34
C PRO A 351 31.02 -19.64 5.32
N PRO A 352 30.51 -20.10 4.16
CA PRO A 352 29.86 -21.41 4.07
C PRO A 352 30.83 -22.51 4.53
N PRO A 353 30.32 -23.60 5.15
CA PRO A 353 31.17 -24.70 5.57
C PRO A 353 31.92 -25.28 4.36
N PRO A 354 33.20 -25.68 4.52
CA PRO A 354 33.95 -26.30 3.44
C PRO A 354 33.24 -27.59 2.99
N PRO A 355 33.27 -27.92 1.68
CA PRO A 355 32.65 -29.14 1.19
C PRO A 355 33.25 -30.37 1.90
N PRO A 356 32.45 -31.42 2.14
CA PRO A 356 32.94 -32.61 2.81
C PRO A 356 34.14 -33.20 2.04
N PRO A 357 35.17 -33.72 2.73
CA PRO A 357 36.30 -34.33 2.06
C PRO A 357 35.79 -35.46 1.18
N LYS A 358 36.15 -35.44 -0.11
CA LYS A 358 35.90 -36.57 -1.02
C LYS A 358 36.57 -37.79 -0.40
N THR A 359 35.81 -38.68 0.22
CA THR A 359 36.30 -39.98 0.63
C THR A 359 36.70 -40.73 -0.63
N SER A 360 38.00 -40.81 -0.90
CA SER A 360 38.56 -41.72 -1.88
C SER A 360 38.36 -43.15 -1.39
N SER A 361 37.15 -43.68 -1.57
CA SER A 361 36.90 -45.12 -1.46
C SER A 361 37.40 -45.78 -2.75
N GLN A 362 38.70 -46.06 -2.80
CA GLN A 362 39.22 -47.18 -3.57
C GLN A 362 40.13 -47.98 -2.63
N VAL A 363 39.49 -48.79 -1.79
CA VAL A 363 40.11 -50.04 -1.34
C VAL A 363 40.11 -50.94 -2.57
N ALA A 364 41.25 -50.98 -3.26
CA ALA A 364 41.48 -51.95 -4.32
C ALA A 364 41.88 -53.27 -3.67
N ASP A 365 40.94 -54.22 -3.64
CA ASP A 365 41.26 -55.63 -3.55
C ASP A 365 40.58 -56.38 -4.70
N SER A 366 41.43 -57.09 -5.44
CA SER A 366 41.15 -58.29 -6.23
C SER A 366 40.52 -58.19 -7.63
N TRP A 367 41.42 -58.33 -8.62
CA TRP A 367 41.36 -59.19 -9.82
C TRP A 367 40.00 -59.69 -10.35
N GLU A 368 39.63 -59.24 -11.54
CA GLU A 368 39.25 -60.07 -12.69
C GLU A 368 39.23 -59.23 -13.99
N VAL A 369 39.47 -59.91 -15.12
CA VAL A 369 39.86 -59.37 -16.43
C VAL A 369 38.66 -59.36 -17.39
N ASP A 370 38.58 -58.29 -18.21
CA ASP A 370 37.87 -58.06 -19.48
C ASP A 370 36.56 -58.82 -19.81
N ASP A 371 35.47 -58.09 -20.13
CA ASP A 371 35.03 -57.93 -21.53
C ASP A 371 33.77 -57.04 -21.69
N ALA A 372 33.85 -56.15 -22.68
CA ALA A 372 32.82 -55.75 -23.64
C ALA A 372 31.52 -54.97 -23.26
N LEU A 373 31.30 -53.92 -24.09
CA LEU A 373 30.04 -53.34 -24.59
C LEU A 373 29.40 -52.11 -23.89
N ASP A 374 29.56 -50.98 -24.60
CA ASP A 374 28.52 -50.06 -25.09
C ASP A 374 27.63 -49.26 -24.11
N GLY A 375 27.57 -47.94 -24.33
CA GLY A 375 26.48 -47.10 -23.79
C GLY A 375 26.86 -45.77 -23.13
N CYS A 376 26.75 -44.69 -23.91
CA CYS A 376 26.30 -43.34 -23.54
C CYS A 376 26.64 -42.78 -22.14
N VAL A 377 27.63 -41.87 -22.09
CA VAL A 377 27.91 -40.99 -20.95
C VAL A 377 26.75 -40.00 -20.78
N THR A 378 25.86 -40.25 -19.82
CA THR A 378 25.01 -39.20 -19.24
C THR A 378 25.81 -38.44 -18.20
N SER A 379 26.20 -37.21 -18.53
CA SER A 379 26.72 -36.24 -17.57
C SER A 379 25.61 -35.79 -16.62
N SER A 380 25.42 -36.50 -15.51
CA SER A 380 24.66 -36.00 -14.38
C SER A 380 25.51 -34.95 -13.66
N SER A 381 25.35 -33.68 -14.04
CA SER A 381 25.78 -32.55 -13.22
C SER A 381 24.93 -32.55 -11.95
N ALA A 382 25.46 -33.15 -10.88
CA ALA A 382 24.92 -33.00 -9.54
C ALA A 382 24.89 -31.50 -9.22
N SER A 383 23.69 -30.96 -9.02
CA SER A 383 23.46 -29.62 -8.52
C SER A 383 24.12 -29.49 -7.15
N GLU A 384 25.14 -28.66 -7.06
CA GLU A 384 25.70 -28.20 -5.80
C GLU A 384 24.58 -27.48 -5.03
N THR A 385 24.01 -28.15 -4.02
CA THR A 385 23.14 -27.52 -3.04
C THR A 385 23.97 -26.47 -2.30
N SER A 386 23.71 -25.19 -2.57
CA SER A 386 24.37 -24.07 -1.90
C SER A 386 24.06 -24.12 -0.40
N SER A 387 25.06 -24.44 0.42
CA SER A 387 24.94 -24.29 1.87
C SER A 387 24.85 -22.80 2.20
N SER A 388 23.69 -22.32 2.64
CA SER A 388 23.47 -20.92 3.01
C SER A 388 24.41 -20.49 4.14
N SER A 389 25.08 -19.36 3.97
CA SER A 389 25.85 -18.69 5.02
C SER A 389 24.92 -18.33 6.18
N VAL A 390 25.24 -18.75 7.41
CA VAL A 390 24.46 -18.35 8.60
C VAL A 390 24.94 -16.98 9.06
N GLY A 391 24.06 -15.98 8.98
CA GLY A 391 24.29 -14.63 9.44
C GLY A 391 23.81 -14.42 10.89
N SER A 392 24.47 -13.53 11.63
CA SER A 392 24.02 -13.13 12.97
C SER A 392 24.11 -11.62 13.20
N VAL A 393 23.22 -11.09 14.04
CA VAL A 393 23.24 -9.71 14.52
C VAL A 393 23.60 -9.67 16.00
N GLN A 394 24.37 -8.64 16.38
CA GLN A 394 24.70 -8.33 17.77
C GLN A 394 24.07 -7.01 18.22
N PHE A 395 23.60 -7.00 19.46
CA PHE A 395 22.90 -5.87 20.06
C PHE A 395 23.78 -5.13 21.08
N LYS A 396 23.42 -3.89 21.40
CA LYS A 396 24.04 -3.04 22.45
C LYS A 396 25.53 -2.69 22.22
N LEU A 397 26.02 -2.79 20.99
CA LEU A 397 27.39 -2.39 20.63
C LEU A 397 27.51 -0.89 20.32
N ALA A 398 26.45 -0.31 19.76
CA ALA A 398 26.34 1.13 19.50
C ALA A 398 24.90 1.61 19.79
N PRO A 399 24.70 2.92 20.00
CA PRO A 399 23.36 3.51 20.05
C PRO A 399 22.61 3.26 18.73
N LEU A 400 21.35 2.83 18.83
CA LEU A 400 20.47 2.69 17.67
C LEU A 400 20.05 4.06 17.17
N LYS A 401 19.80 4.16 15.86
CA LYS A 401 19.12 5.32 15.29
C LYS A 401 17.64 5.29 15.71
N GLU A 402 17.08 6.46 16.00
CA GLU A 402 15.66 6.58 16.37
C GLU A 402 14.72 6.24 15.20
N GLU A 403 15.15 6.55 13.97
CA GLU A 403 14.38 6.34 12.75
C GLU A 403 15.19 5.59 11.70
N LEU A 404 14.47 4.83 10.87
CA LEU A 404 15.03 4.12 9.73
C LEU A 404 15.35 5.12 8.61
N ASP A 405 16.48 4.91 7.94
CA ASP A 405 16.85 5.71 6.78
C ASP A 405 15.80 5.61 5.67
N SER A 406 15.53 6.74 4.98
CA SER A 406 14.48 6.82 3.95
C SER A 406 14.73 5.91 2.76
N GLU A 407 15.99 5.74 2.34
CA GLU A 407 16.36 4.87 1.24
C GLU A 407 16.21 3.40 1.62
N ALA A 408 16.72 3.02 2.80
CA ALA A 408 16.55 1.67 3.32
C ALA A 408 15.08 1.30 3.51
N THR A 409 14.27 2.22 4.05
CA THR A 409 12.82 2.05 4.21
C THR A 409 12.16 1.77 2.86
N ARG A 410 12.49 2.58 1.84
CA ARG A 410 11.91 2.47 0.50
C ARG A 410 12.26 1.14 -0.16
N LEU A 411 13.52 0.69 -0.07
CA LEU A 411 13.97 -0.56 -0.67
C LEU A 411 13.34 -1.77 0.02
N LEU A 412 13.32 -1.80 1.35
CA LEU A 412 12.70 -2.90 2.10
C LEU A 412 11.18 -2.97 1.88
N LEU A 413 10.51 -1.81 1.80
CA LEU A 413 9.09 -1.77 1.47
C LEU A 413 8.81 -2.22 0.04
N HIS A 414 9.66 -1.86 -0.92
CA HIS A 414 9.58 -2.36 -2.29
C HIS A 414 9.67 -3.89 -2.31
N ASP A 415 10.65 -4.46 -1.62
CA ASP A 415 10.88 -5.89 -1.58
C ASP A 415 9.71 -6.65 -0.92
N LEU A 416 9.13 -6.08 0.14
CA LEU A 416 7.91 -6.61 0.75
C LEU A 416 6.69 -6.47 -0.17
N ALA A 417 6.57 -5.34 -0.88
CA ALA A 417 5.45 -5.09 -1.79
C ALA A 417 5.45 -6.05 -2.99
N LEU A 418 6.61 -6.50 -3.47
CA LEU A 418 6.71 -7.55 -4.48
C LEU A 418 6.21 -8.91 -3.97
N GLN A 419 6.37 -9.21 -2.68
CA GLN A 419 5.92 -10.48 -2.08
C GLN A 419 4.41 -10.56 -1.88
N ILE A 420 3.75 -9.43 -1.70
CA ILE A 420 2.29 -9.34 -1.55
C ILE A 420 1.58 -9.96 -2.76
N GLU A 421 2.14 -9.85 -3.97
CA GLU A 421 1.57 -10.48 -5.16
C GLU A 421 1.97 -11.95 -5.31
N GLY A 422 3.20 -12.31 -4.95
CA GLY A 422 3.68 -13.70 -5.04
C GLY A 422 3.05 -14.67 -4.03
N SER A 423 2.46 -14.17 -2.94
CA SER A 423 1.75 -15.00 -1.95
C SER A 423 0.27 -15.25 -2.32
N ALA A 424 -0.32 -14.40 -3.17
CA ALA A 424 -1.70 -14.55 -3.64
C ALA A 424 -1.89 -15.68 -4.67
N SER A 425 -0.81 -16.23 -5.21
CA SER A 425 -0.81 -17.39 -6.13
C SER A 425 -0.69 -18.74 -5.40
N GLY A 426 -0.46 -18.76 -4.09
CA GLY A 426 -0.08 -19.94 -3.32
C GLY A 426 -1.19 -20.61 -2.48
N GLU A 427 -2.43 -20.11 -2.48
CA GLU A 427 -3.53 -20.83 -1.81
C GLU A 427 -4.02 -21.98 -2.70
N GLU A 428 -3.84 -23.20 -2.20
CA GLU A 428 -4.22 -24.49 -2.79
C GLU A 428 -5.60 -24.45 -3.46
N GLY A 429 -5.62 -24.73 -4.76
CA GLY A 429 -6.82 -24.91 -5.58
C GLY A 429 -6.96 -23.90 -6.72
N GLU A 430 -6.19 -24.09 -7.79
CA GLU A 430 -6.57 -23.74 -9.17
C GLU A 430 -7.31 -22.39 -9.39
N ARG A 431 -6.86 -21.32 -8.73
CA ARG A 431 -7.41 -19.97 -8.92
C ARG A 431 -6.36 -19.09 -9.57
N THR A 432 -6.61 -18.73 -10.83
CA THR A 432 -5.86 -17.67 -11.52
C THR A 432 -5.78 -16.41 -10.65
N PRO A 433 -4.61 -15.76 -10.59
CA PRO A 433 -4.45 -14.52 -9.84
C PRO A 433 -5.43 -13.48 -10.37
N ARG A 434 -6.09 -12.76 -9.46
CA ARG A 434 -7.07 -11.74 -9.85
C ARG A 434 -6.38 -10.66 -10.66
N THR A 435 -6.97 -10.28 -11.79
CA THR A 435 -6.45 -9.12 -12.53
C THR A 435 -6.66 -7.86 -11.71
N ALA A 436 -5.90 -6.80 -12.02
CA ALA A 436 -6.11 -5.52 -11.38
C ALA A 436 -7.52 -4.95 -11.57
N THR A 437 -8.12 -5.18 -12.73
CA THR A 437 -9.52 -4.84 -12.99
C THR A 437 -10.43 -5.59 -12.01
N GLU A 438 -10.24 -6.89 -11.82
CA GLU A 438 -11.05 -7.70 -10.88
C GLU A 438 -10.86 -7.28 -9.42
N LEU A 439 -9.63 -6.91 -9.03
CA LEU A 439 -9.36 -6.36 -7.69
C LEU A 439 -10.11 -5.05 -7.46
N VAL A 440 -10.16 -4.17 -8.46
CA VAL A 440 -10.83 -2.87 -8.34
C VAL A 440 -12.35 -3.00 -8.43
N THR A 441 -12.87 -3.75 -9.41
CA THR A 441 -14.32 -3.89 -9.60
C THR A 441 -14.96 -4.81 -8.57
N GLY A 442 -14.20 -5.72 -7.96
CA GLY A 442 -14.70 -6.74 -7.04
C GLY A 442 -15.42 -7.91 -7.73
N THR A 443 -15.45 -7.94 -9.07
CA THR A 443 -16.09 -8.98 -9.87
C THR A 443 -15.04 -9.73 -10.67
N ARG A 444 -15.02 -11.07 -10.61
CA ARG A 444 -14.24 -11.86 -11.56
C ARG A 444 -14.87 -11.74 -12.95
N SER A 445 -14.06 -11.50 -13.98
CA SER A 445 -14.58 -11.63 -15.35
C SER A 445 -14.79 -13.12 -15.61
N GLU A 446 -16.01 -13.52 -15.96
CA GLU A 446 -16.22 -14.84 -16.54
C GLU A 446 -15.36 -14.93 -17.80
N SER A 447 -14.44 -15.89 -17.83
CA SER A 447 -13.71 -16.22 -19.05
C SER A 447 -14.75 -16.49 -20.14
N PRO A 448 -14.62 -15.90 -21.35
CA PRO A 448 -15.51 -16.28 -22.44
C PRO A 448 -15.30 -17.78 -22.67
N SER A 449 -16.33 -18.57 -22.36
CA SER A 449 -16.39 -19.98 -22.72
C SER A 449 -16.10 -20.05 -24.21
N ALA A 450 -14.98 -20.67 -24.57
CA ALA A 450 -14.68 -20.99 -25.96
C ALA A 450 -15.83 -21.85 -26.49
N GLN A 451 -16.61 -21.28 -27.41
CA GLN A 451 -17.55 -22.02 -28.25
C GLN A 451 -16.82 -22.57 -29.46
#